data_AF-A0A847L7Z0-F1
#
_entry.id   AF-A0A847L7Z0-F1
#
_cell.length_a   1.000
_cell.length_b   1.000
_cell.length_c   1.000
_cell.angle_alpha   90.00
_cell.angle_beta   90.00
_cell.angle_gamma   90.00
#
_symmetry.space_group_name_H-M   'P 1'
#
loop_
_entity.id
_entity.type
_entity.pdbx_description
1 polymer ?
#
loop_
_entity_poly.entity_id
_entity_poly.type
_entity_poly.pdbx_seq_one_letter_code
_entity_poly.pdbx_strand_id
1 'polypeptide(L)'
;MSFKETDFPALLKFLKAFMARESDPLLLRDVLQQLIRLYEEVPLYPGIANMCIGGAVKESKPQDLAIGQKVYVRNRDDCYFGTVVAKDGDGITLKGVKSVTAEDELELGFKELDKVNVLNEKVLEEMWPSLVFEKGKRK
;
A
#
# COMPACT_ATOMS: atom_id res chain seq x y z
N MET A 1 -15.51 25.83 -0.57
CA MET A 1 -14.18 25.23 -0.29
C MET A 1 -13.76 24.42 -1.49
N SER A 2 -12.63 24.75 -2.10
CA SER A 2 -12.08 23.95 -3.18
C SER A 2 -11.35 22.71 -2.62
N PHE A 3 -11.18 21.65 -3.42
CA PHE A 3 -10.38 20.47 -3.03
C PHE A 3 -8.96 20.82 -2.57
N LYS A 4 -8.40 21.94 -3.09
CA LYS A 4 -7.10 22.49 -2.67
C LYS A 4 -7.08 23.10 -1.27
N GLU A 5 -8.25 23.39 -0.69
CA GLU A 5 -8.42 23.96 0.66
C GLU A 5 -8.85 22.89 1.69
N THR A 6 -8.97 21.63 1.29
CA THR A 6 -9.26 20.50 2.18
C THR A 6 -7.96 19.81 2.61
N ASP A 7 -7.95 19.00 3.68
CA ASP A 7 -6.75 18.24 4.10
C ASP A 7 -6.36 17.08 3.15
N PHE A 8 -7.13 16.85 2.09
CA PHE A 8 -6.89 15.77 1.10
C PHE A 8 -5.55 15.82 0.38
N PRO A 9 -5.01 16.98 -0.06
CA PRO A 9 -3.70 17.05 -0.67
C PRO A 9 -2.58 16.55 0.25
N ALA A 10 -2.73 16.69 1.57
CA ALA A 10 -1.78 16.17 2.54
C ALA A 10 -1.79 14.63 2.57
N LEU A 11 -2.98 14.02 2.57
CA LEU A 11 -3.15 12.56 2.48
C LEU A 11 -2.53 12.00 1.19
N LEU A 12 -2.78 12.66 0.05
CA LEU A 12 -2.17 12.27 -1.22
C LEU A 12 -0.64 12.40 -1.20
N LYS A 13 -0.11 13.43 -0.54
CA LYS A 13 1.33 13.61 -0.35
C LYS A 13 1.93 12.51 0.52
N PHE A 14 1.24 12.11 1.60
CA PHE A 14 1.63 10.98 2.43
C PHE A 14 1.71 9.68 1.60
N LEU A 15 0.65 9.36 0.84
CA LEU A 15 0.62 8.14 0.02
C LEU A 15 1.75 8.12 -1.01
N LYS A 16 2.00 9.24 -1.71
CA LYS A 16 3.12 9.35 -2.66
C LYS A 16 4.47 9.11 -1.98
N ALA A 17 4.69 9.72 -0.82
CA ALA A 17 5.92 9.54 -0.07
C ALA A 17 6.07 8.11 0.47
N PHE A 18 4.96 7.45 0.83
CA PHE A 18 4.95 6.06 1.29
C PHE A 18 5.27 5.09 0.15
N MET A 19 4.61 5.22 -1.00
CA MET A 19 4.87 4.37 -2.18
C MET A 19 6.29 4.56 -2.74
N ALA A 20 6.90 5.72 -2.56
CA ALA A 20 8.28 5.96 -3.01
C ALA A 20 9.34 5.26 -2.13
N ARG A 21 9.02 4.94 -0.87
CA ARG A 21 9.94 4.31 0.08
C ARG A 21 9.64 2.83 0.33
N GLU A 22 8.39 2.44 0.13
CA GLU A 22 7.89 1.10 0.43
C GLU A 22 7.53 0.36 -0.85
N SER A 23 8.17 -0.79 -1.09
CA SER A 23 7.95 -1.64 -2.25
C SER A 23 7.15 -2.91 -1.94
N ASP A 24 6.83 -3.21 -0.67
CA ASP A 24 6.02 -4.37 -0.31
C ASP A 24 4.54 -4.12 -0.68
N PRO A 25 3.99 -4.81 -1.71
CA PRO A 25 2.63 -4.58 -2.14
C PRO A 25 1.58 -5.02 -1.11
N LEU A 26 1.90 -5.96 -0.22
CA LEU A 26 0.99 -6.39 0.84
C LEU A 26 0.88 -5.31 1.92
N LEU A 27 2.00 -4.71 2.30
CA LEU A 27 2.02 -3.60 3.26
C LEU A 27 1.31 -2.37 2.67
N LEU A 28 1.59 -2.03 1.41
CA LEU A 28 0.91 -0.94 0.70
C LEU A 28 -0.62 -1.12 0.72
N ARG A 29 -1.11 -2.32 0.41
CA ARG A 29 -2.55 -2.65 0.45
C ARG A 29 -3.15 -2.38 1.82
N ASP A 30 -2.53 -2.89 2.89
CA ASP A 30 -3.11 -2.80 4.23
C ASP A 30 -3.03 -1.39 4.80
N VAL A 31 -2.01 -0.61 4.44
CA VAL A 31 -1.95 0.82 4.77
C VAL A 31 -3.07 1.59 4.09
N LEU A 32 -3.33 1.32 2.81
CA LEU A 32 -4.46 1.91 2.10
C LEU A 32 -5.80 1.52 2.75
N GLN A 33 -5.98 0.26 3.14
CA GLN A 33 -7.17 -0.19 3.86
C GLN A 33 -7.33 0.51 5.21
N GLN A 34 -6.24 0.70 5.97
CA GLN A 34 -6.29 1.46 7.21
C GLN A 34 -6.60 2.93 6.98
N LEU A 35 -6.06 3.54 5.92
CA LEU A 35 -6.40 4.91 5.57
C LEU A 35 -7.89 5.06 5.24
N ILE A 36 -8.45 4.15 4.45
CA ILE A 36 -9.88 4.12 4.13
C ILE A 36 -10.70 4.01 5.41
N ARG A 37 -10.35 3.05 6.28
CA ARG A 37 -11.03 2.86 7.56
C ARG A 37 -10.98 4.13 8.44
N LEU A 38 -9.82 4.75 8.60
CA LEU A 38 -9.67 5.98 9.37
C LEU A 38 -10.52 7.11 8.78
N TYR A 39 -10.59 7.21 7.45
CA TYR A 39 -11.45 8.20 6.79
C TYR A 39 -12.94 7.93 7.03
N GLU A 40 -13.36 6.67 7.00
CA GLU A 40 -14.75 6.27 7.31
C GLU A 40 -15.13 6.54 8.79
N GLU A 41 -14.18 6.41 9.72
CA GLU A 41 -14.39 6.71 11.14
C GLU A 41 -14.50 8.22 11.42
N VAL A 42 -13.79 9.08 10.66
CA VAL A 42 -13.80 10.55 10.82
C VAL A 42 -13.95 11.30 9.47
N PRO A 43 -15.08 11.15 8.75
CA PRO A 43 -15.22 11.60 7.36
C PRO A 43 -15.19 13.13 7.19
N LEU A 44 -15.61 13.87 8.22
CA LEU A 44 -15.60 15.34 8.24
C LEU A 44 -14.21 15.92 8.56
N TYR A 45 -13.25 15.10 8.99
CA TYR A 45 -11.94 15.54 9.49
C TYR A 45 -10.78 14.75 8.87
N PRO A 46 -10.52 14.89 7.56
CA PRO A 46 -9.42 14.22 6.88
C PRO A 46 -8.03 14.54 7.47
N GLY A 47 -7.85 15.71 8.11
CA GLY A 47 -6.64 16.04 8.86
C GLY A 47 -6.36 15.09 10.04
N ILE A 48 -7.40 14.59 10.72
CA ILE A 48 -7.26 13.61 11.81
C ILE A 48 -6.79 12.27 11.24
N ALA A 49 -7.38 11.81 10.13
CA ALA A 49 -6.93 10.60 9.44
C ALA A 49 -5.45 10.70 9.04
N ASN A 50 -5.00 11.87 8.55
CA ASN A 50 -3.60 12.11 8.22
C ASN A 50 -2.66 12.08 9.44
N MET A 51 -3.10 12.57 10.59
CA MET A 51 -2.32 12.47 11.83
C MET A 51 -2.20 11.02 12.32
N CYS A 52 -3.29 10.26 12.25
CA CYS A 52 -3.34 8.89 12.74
C CYS A 52 -2.62 7.90 11.82
N ILE A 53 -2.66 8.07 10.51
CA ILE A 53 -2.06 7.11 9.56
C ILE A 53 -0.53 7.00 9.74
N GLY A 54 0.13 8.07 10.20
CA GLY A 54 1.57 8.03 10.54
C GLY A 54 1.90 7.07 11.68
N GLY A 55 0.94 6.75 12.56
CA GLY A 55 1.07 5.76 13.62
C GLY A 55 0.58 4.35 13.23
N ALA A 56 -0.03 4.18 12.05
CA ALA A 56 -0.57 2.90 11.61
C ALA A 56 0.51 1.87 11.25
N VAL A 57 1.70 2.35 10.84
CA VAL A 57 2.87 1.52 10.55
C VAL A 57 4.06 2.05 11.32
N LYS A 58 4.73 1.14 12.01
CA LYS A 58 5.99 1.41 12.69
C LYS A 58 6.99 0.32 12.34
N GLU A 59 8.22 0.71 12.07
CA GLU A 59 9.32 -0.25 12.07
C GLU A 59 9.52 -0.74 13.50
N SER A 60 9.75 -2.04 13.66
CA SER A 60 10.02 -2.68 14.94
C SER A 60 11.22 -3.59 14.77
N LYS A 61 12.07 -3.67 15.80
CA LYS A 61 13.19 -4.61 15.75
C LYS A 61 12.65 -6.04 15.86
N PRO A 62 13.32 -7.04 15.27
CA PRO A 62 12.91 -8.43 15.40
C PRO A 62 12.75 -8.88 16.86
N GLN A 63 13.60 -8.38 17.76
CA GLN A 63 13.54 -8.70 19.19
C GLN A 63 12.30 -8.13 19.90
N ASP A 64 11.64 -7.12 19.33
CA ASP A 64 10.47 -6.46 19.93
C ASP A 64 9.13 -7.06 19.46
N LEU A 65 9.17 -8.01 18.53
CA LEU A 65 7.97 -8.67 18.02
C LEU A 65 7.30 -9.52 19.10
N ALA A 66 5.99 -9.36 19.24
CA ALA A 66 5.15 -10.09 20.18
C ALA A 66 4.34 -11.19 19.48
N ILE A 67 4.06 -12.28 20.21
CA ILE A 67 3.14 -13.33 19.76
C ILE A 67 1.73 -12.74 19.60
N GLY A 68 1.05 -13.08 18.52
CA GLY A 68 -0.27 -12.55 18.14
C GLY A 68 -0.21 -11.28 17.28
N GLN A 69 0.97 -10.69 17.08
CA GLN A 69 1.14 -9.50 16.25
C GLN A 69 1.12 -9.86 14.76
N LYS A 70 0.40 -9.07 13.96
CA LYS A 70 0.52 -9.09 12.50
C LYS A 70 1.77 -8.33 12.08
N VAL A 71 2.59 -8.95 11.25
CA VAL A 71 3.88 -8.40 10.83
C VAL A 71 4.06 -8.50 9.32
N TYR A 72 4.82 -7.55 8.80
CA TYR A 72 5.33 -7.52 7.44
C TYR A 72 6.84 -7.63 7.55
N VAL A 73 7.41 -8.64 6.90
CA VAL A 73 8.84 -8.96 6.97
C VAL A 73 9.39 -8.97 5.57
N ARG A 74 10.36 -8.08 5.31
CA ARG A 74 11.16 -8.13 4.09
C ARG A 74 12.42 -8.95 4.35
N ASN A 75 12.68 -9.92 3.47
CA ASN A 75 13.94 -10.67 3.43
C ASN A 75 14.49 -10.58 2.00
N ARG A 76 15.47 -9.69 1.79
CA ARG A 76 15.95 -9.33 0.45
C ARG A 76 14.77 -8.86 -0.41
N ASP A 77 14.46 -9.57 -1.50
CA ASP A 77 13.40 -9.26 -2.45
C ASP A 77 12.06 -9.92 -2.10
N ASP A 78 12.07 -10.87 -1.15
CA ASP A 78 10.86 -11.53 -0.69
C ASP A 78 10.18 -10.71 0.41
N CYS A 79 8.86 -10.59 0.31
CA CYS A 79 7.99 -9.98 1.32
C CYS A 79 7.07 -11.04 1.91
N TYR A 80 7.05 -11.15 3.23
CA TYR A 80 6.22 -12.10 3.98
C TYR A 80 5.26 -11.34 4.91
N PHE A 81 4.00 -11.73 4.90
CA PHE A 81 2.97 -11.23 5.79
C PHE A 81 2.38 -12.39 6.59
N GLY A 82 2.23 -12.21 7.90
CA GLY A 82 1.58 -13.22 8.74
C GLY A 82 1.39 -12.77 10.19
N THR A 83 0.84 -13.66 11.00
CA THR A 83 0.71 -13.45 12.45
C THR A 83 1.78 -14.27 13.18
N VAL A 84 2.54 -13.63 14.07
CA VAL A 84 3.55 -14.32 14.90
C VAL A 84 2.87 -15.30 15.84
N VAL A 85 3.21 -16.59 15.76
CA VAL A 85 2.65 -17.64 16.64
C VAL A 85 3.67 -18.26 17.58
N ALA A 86 4.95 -18.19 17.23
CA ALA A 86 6.05 -18.60 18.09
C ALA A 86 7.28 -17.73 17.82
N LYS A 87 8.16 -17.66 18.81
CA LYS A 87 9.42 -16.94 18.76
C LYS A 87 10.43 -17.66 19.66
N ASP A 88 11.64 -17.84 19.16
CA ASP A 88 12.76 -18.44 19.87
C ASP A 88 14.04 -17.63 19.64
N GLY A 89 15.20 -18.20 19.99
CA GLY A 89 16.49 -17.53 19.81
C GLY A 89 16.92 -17.36 18.35
N ASP A 90 16.36 -18.15 17.44
CA ASP A 90 16.77 -18.22 16.04
C ASP A 90 15.81 -17.46 15.12
N GLY A 91 14.56 -17.23 15.54
CA GLY A 91 13.62 -16.42 14.77
C GLY A 91 12.17 -16.42 15.24
N ILE A 92 11.27 -16.30 14.27
CA ILE A 92 9.82 -16.27 14.47
C ILE A 92 9.13 -17.28 13.56
N THR A 93 8.01 -17.83 14.02
CA THR A 93 7.09 -18.62 13.19
C THR A 93 5.83 -17.82 12.91
N LEU A 94 5.44 -17.76 11.63
CA LEU A 94 4.25 -17.05 11.17
C LEU A 94 3.12 -18.02 10.82
N LYS A 95 1.88 -17.65 11.17
CA LYS A 95 0.65 -18.34 10.76
C LYS A 95 -0.09 -17.51 9.72
N GLY A 96 -0.73 -18.19 8.77
CA GLY A 96 -1.54 -17.55 7.72
C GLY A 96 -0.68 -16.72 6.77
N VAL A 97 0.46 -17.28 6.35
CA VAL A 97 1.48 -16.57 5.59
C VAL A 97 0.99 -16.25 4.19
N LYS A 98 1.20 -15.01 3.77
CA LYS A 98 1.20 -14.60 2.36
C LYS A 98 2.61 -14.18 2.02
N SER A 99 3.12 -14.63 0.90
CA SER A 99 4.42 -14.22 0.38
C SER A 99 4.24 -13.55 -0.98
N VAL A 100 5.11 -12.59 -1.26
CA VAL A 100 5.29 -11.99 -2.58
C VAL A 100 6.77 -12.00 -2.87
N THR A 101 7.11 -12.55 -4.04
CA THR A 101 8.47 -12.58 -4.57
C THR A 101 8.50 -11.65 -5.78
N ALA A 102 9.54 -10.83 -5.85
CA ALA A 102 9.78 -9.93 -6.97
C ALA A 102 10.90 -10.50 -7.84
N GLU A 103 10.60 -10.70 -9.13
CA GLU A 103 11.55 -11.14 -10.14
C GLU A 103 11.48 -10.15 -11.32
N ASP A 104 12.62 -9.89 -11.96
CA ASP A 104 12.69 -8.96 -13.09
C ASP A 104 11.95 -9.51 -14.33
N GLU A 105 12.13 -10.80 -14.60
CA GLU A 105 11.50 -11.51 -15.71
C GLU A 105 11.07 -12.91 -15.27
N LEU A 106 9.84 -13.28 -15.61
CA LEU A 106 9.27 -14.61 -15.35
C LEU A 106 8.46 -15.05 -16.56
N GLU A 107 8.79 -16.22 -17.12
CA GLU A 107 7.99 -16.84 -18.18
C GLU A 107 6.80 -17.59 -17.57
N LEU A 108 5.59 -17.29 -18.03
CA LEU A 108 4.35 -17.92 -17.59
C LEU A 108 3.61 -18.55 -18.77
N GLY A 109 3.18 -19.80 -18.61
CA GLY A 109 2.38 -20.47 -19.62
C GLY A 109 0.91 -20.05 -19.54
N PHE A 110 0.23 -19.87 -20.69
CA PHE A 110 -1.21 -19.50 -20.69
C PHE A 110 -2.12 -20.46 -19.90
N LYS A 111 -1.71 -21.72 -19.72
CA LYS A 111 -2.47 -22.71 -18.95
C LYS A 111 -2.37 -22.52 -17.43
N GLU A 112 -1.40 -21.74 -16.96
CA GLU A 112 -1.15 -21.45 -15.54
C GLU A 112 -1.89 -20.18 -15.08
N LEU A 113 -2.42 -19.40 -16.02
CA LEU A 113 -3.12 -18.15 -15.76
C LEU A 113 -4.60 -18.41 -15.47
N ASP A 114 -5.02 -18.26 -14.21
CA ASP A 114 -6.43 -18.35 -13.80
C ASP A 114 -7.16 -17.01 -13.97
N LYS A 115 -6.58 -15.93 -13.43
CA LYS A 115 -7.15 -14.57 -13.50
C LYS A 115 -6.07 -13.54 -13.82
N VAL A 116 -6.30 -12.77 -14.87
CA VAL A 116 -5.43 -11.66 -15.29
C VAL A 116 -6.21 -10.35 -15.19
N ASN A 117 -5.65 -9.35 -14.50
CA ASN A 117 -6.20 -7.99 -14.47
C ASN A 117 -5.19 -7.05 -15.14
N VAL A 118 -5.68 -6.13 -15.97
CA VAL A 118 -4.86 -5.13 -16.66
C VAL A 118 -5.19 -3.75 -16.08
N LEU A 119 -4.18 -3.00 -15.67
CA LEU A 119 -4.36 -1.61 -15.24
C LEU A 119 -4.51 -0.71 -16.47
N ASN A 120 -5.66 -0.05 -16.61
CA ASN A 120 -5.88 0.93 -17.67
C ASN A 120 -5.35 2.31 -17.26
N GLU A 121 -4.15 2.65 -17.73
CA GLU A 121 -3.53 3.95 -17.47
C GLU A 121 -4.21 5.12 -18.20
N LYS A 122 -5.04 4.85 -19.21
CA LYS A 122 -5.75 5.85 -20.03
C LYS A 122 -7.21 6.05 -19.63
N VAL A 123 -7.61 5.51 -18.48
CA VAL A 123 -9.02 5.54 -18.01
C VAL A 123 -9.61 6.95 -18.00
N LEU A 124 -8.82 7.99 -17.71
CA LEU A 124 -9.29 9.37 -17.72
C LEU A 124 -9.58 9.88 -19.13
N GLU A 125 -8.72 9.57 -20.10
CA GLU A 125 -8.89 9.96 -21.50
C GLU A 125 -10.11 9.29 -22.11
N GLU A 126 -10.32 8.02 -21.76
CA GLU A 126 -11.43 7.22 -22.27
C GLU A 126 -12.78 7.63 -21.66
N MET A 127 -12.84 7.81 -20.34
CA MET A 127 -14.11 8.12 -19.67
C MET A 127 -14.45 9.61 -19.69
N TRP A 128 -13.45 10.48 -19.71
CA TRP A 128 -13.62 11.94 -19.67
C TRP A 128 -12.69 12.64 -20.68
N PRO A 129 -12.86 12.38 -21.98
CA PRO A 129 -11.99 12.95 -23.01
C PRO A 129 -11.97 14.49 -23.00
N SER A 130 -13.07 15.13 -22.58
CA SER A 130 -13.19 16.59 -22.48
C SER A 130 -12.40 17.22 -21.32
N LEU A 131 -11.93 16.42 -20.35
CA LEU A 131 -11.10 16.87 -19.22
C LEU A 131 -9.60 16.67 -19.48
N VAL A 132 -9.23 16.14 -20.65
CA VAL A 132 -7.83 16.04 -21.08
C VAL A 132 -7.38 17.41 -21.57
N PHE A 133 -6.82 18.20 -20.67
CA PHE A 133 -6.22 19.48 -21.02
C PHE A 133 -4.89 19.23 -21.74
N GLU A 134 -4.79 19.62 -23.03
CA GLU A 134 -3.51 19.65 -23.75
C GLU A 134 -2.51 20.55 -22.97
N LYS A 135 -1.63 19.93 -22.19
CA LYS A 135 -0.50 20.64 -21.60
C LYS A 135 0.49 20.97 -22.72
N GLY A 136 0.36 22.14 -23.35
CA GLY A 136 1.44 22.68 -24.16
C GLY A 136 1.12 23.43 -25.45
N LYS A 137 -0.13 23.79 -25.78
CA LYS A 137 -0.34 24.83 -26.82
C LYS A 137 -0.08 26.22 -26.25
N ARG A 138 1.20 26.54 -26.00
CA ARG A 138 1.64 27.93 -26.05
C ARG A 138 1.54 28.37 -27.51
N LYS A 139 0.56 29.22 -27.82
CA LYS A 139 0.67 30.15 -28.95
C LYS A 139 1.74 31.19 -28.63
#